data_AF-A0A9E7HQF8-F1
#
_entry.id   AF-A0A9E7HQF8-F1
#
_cell.length_a   1.000
_cell.length_b   1.000
_cell.length_c   1.000
_cell.angle_alpha   90.00
_cell.angle_beta   90.00
_cell.angle_gamma   90.00
#
_symmetry.space_group_name_H-M   'P 1'
#
loop_
_entity.id
_entity.type
_entity.pdbx_description
1 polymer ?
#
loop_
_entity_poly.entity_id
_entity_poly.type
_entity_poly.pdbx_seq_one_letter_code
_entity_poly.pdbx_strand_id
1 'polypeptide(L)'
;MAYPVALRPESFLCFSPVRSKRNARSPRFSMASTIRSSSATKVETPKKPFTPHEERATFISHGNTARLAKEHGDLKLAQICGIIASDEKRHETAYTKIVEKLFEIDPDDTVIAFADMMKKKISMPAHLMYDGRDDNLFEHFSVVAQRLGVYTAKDYADILEFLVTRWKVGDLAGLSEKGNKSRDFICNLAPRIRRLEERAHGRAKKAPTIPFSWIFDRE
;
A
#
# COMPACT_ATOMS: atom_id res chain seq x y z
N MET A 1 33.76 -1.83 33.98
CA MET A 1 32.99 -0.84 33.20
C MET A 1 32.58 -1.50 31.89
N ALA A 2 31.34 -1.99 31.81
CA ALA A 2 30.82 -2.68 30.63
C ALA A 2 29.74 -1.80 29.98
N TYR A 3 30.00 -1.38 28.74
CA TYR A 3 29.03 -0.67 27.92
C TYR A 3 27.95 -1.66 27.44
N PRO A 4 26.65 -1.40 27.65
CA PRO A 4 25.61 -2.24 27.09
C PRO A 4 25.41 -1.90 25.60
N VAL A 5 25.50 -2.93 24.76
CA VAL A 5 25.22 -2.88 23.32
C VAL A 5 23.72 -2.60 23.12
N ALA A 6 23.38 -1.43 22.57
CA ALA A 6 22.02 -1.07 22.21
C ALA A 6 21.61 -1.76 20.90
N LEU A 7 20.66 -2.70 20.99
CA LEU A 7 19.98 -3.32 19.86
C LEU A 7 19.06 -2.29 19.19
N ARG A 8 19.21 -2.09 17.87
CA ARG A 8 18.37 -1.21 17.04
C ARG A 8 16.95 -1.78 16.91
N PRO A 9 15.87 -0.97 16.99
CA PRO A 9 14.51 -1.45 16.81
C PRO A 9 14.11 -1.46 15.32
N GLU A 10 13.56 -2.59 14.87
CA GLU A 10 12.98 -2.75 13.55
C GLU A 10 11.82 -1.77 13.31
N SER A 11 11.86 -1.13 12.16
CA SER A 11 10.96 -0.11 11.68
C SER A 11 9.66 -0.72 11.14
N PHE A 12 8.54 -0.07 11.47
CA PHE A 12 7.22 -0.68 11.47
C PHE A 12 6.56 -0.59 10.08
N LEU A 13 6.02 -1.74 9.65
CA LEU A 13 5.10 -1.96 8.53
C LEU A 13 5.55 -1.72 7.08
N CYS A 14 6.79 -1.35 6.81
CA CYS A 14 7.40 -1.53 5.49
C CYS A 14 8.89 -1.89 5.55
N PHE A 15 9.26 -2.96 6.26
CA PHE A 15 10.66 -3.37 6.32
C PHE A 15 10.85 -4.86 6.04
N SER A 16 11.51 -5.14 4.92
CA SER A 16 12.43 -6.26 4.80
C SER A 16 13.82 -5.65 4.56
N PRO A 17 14.89 -6.13 5.20
CA PRO A 17 16.23 -5.66 4.91
C PRO A 17 16.63 -6.12 3.50
N VAL A 18 16.94 -5.18 2.61
CA VAL A 18 17.53 -5.51 1.30
C VAL A 18 19.00 -5.87 1.52
N ARG A 19 19.35 -7.12 1.18
CA ARG A 19 20.72 -7.61 1.15
C ARG A 19 21.42 -7.00 -0.07
N SER A 20 22.28 -6.00 0.17
CA SER A 20 23.08 -5.35 -0.88
C SER A 20 24.04 -6.35 -1.55
N LYS A 21 23.86 -6.60 -2.84
CA LYS A 21 24.96 -6.93 -3.75
C LYS A 21 25.07 -5.81 -4.76
N ARG A 22 26.11 -4.99 -4.60
CA ARG A 22 26.52 -3.98 -5.58
C ARG A 22 27.03 -4.69 -6.83
N ASN A 23 26.58 -4.23 -7.98
CA ASN A 23 27.46 -4.10 -9.14
C ASN A 23 27.03 -2.86 -9.93
N ALA A 24 27.91 -1.87 -9.95
CA ALA A 24 27.72 -0.61 -10.64
C ALA A 24 27.96 -0.81 -12.14
N ARG A 25 27.02 -0.32 -12.98
CA ARG A 25 27.28 0.22 -14.32
C ARG A 25 26.06 1.02 -14.80
N SER A 26 26.35 2.20 -15.36
CA SER A 26 25.43 3.28 -15.77
C SER A 26 24.30 2.86 -16.72
N PRO A 27 23.13 3.50 -16.70
CA PRO A 27 22.06 3.22 -17.66
C PRO A 27 22.33 3.94 -18.99
N ARG A 28 22.52 3.17 -20.07
CA ARG A 28 22.32 3.66 -21.45
C ARG A 28 20.86 3.46 -21.81
N PHE A 29 20.13 4.55 -21.99
CA PHE A 29 18.83 4.54 -22.65
C PHE A 29 19.03 4.25 -24.14
N SER A 30 18.39 3.21 -24.66
CA SER A 30 18.23 2.98 -26.10
C SER A 30 16.83 2.41 -26.33
N MET A 31 16.00 3.17 -27.04
CA MET A 31 14.71 2.72 -27.57
C MET A 31 14.95 2.06 -28.91
N ALA A 32 14.77 0.75 -29.00
CA ALA A 32 14.77 0.02 -30.26
C ALA A 32 13.48 -0.81 -30.36
N SER A 33 12.58 -0.35 -31.23
CA SER A 33 11.45 -1.13 -31.73
C SER A 33 11.98 -2.19 -32.70
N THR A 34 11.75 -3.47 -32.41
CA THR A 34 11.75 -4.51 -33.44
C THR A 34 10.95 -5.72 -32.99
N ILE A 35 9.84 -5.95 -33.69
CA ILE A 35 9.06 -7.19 -33.61
C ILE A 35 9.98 -8.33 -34.07
N ARG A 36 10.30 -9.27 -33.18
CA ARG A 36 10.87 -10.57 -33.54
C ARG A 36 10.09 -11.67 -32.84
N SER A 37 9.38 -12.44 -33.66
CA SER A 37 8.73 -13.69 -33.29
C SER A 37 9.79 -14.76 -33.03
N SER A 38 9.83 -15.29 -31.80
CA SER A 38 10.40 -16.62 -31.50
C SER A 38 10.12 -17.01 -30.04
N SER A 39 9.56 -18.20 -29.87
CA SER A 39 9.38 -18.98 -28.63
C SER A 39 8.51 -18.36 -27.54
N ALA A 40 7.38 -19.01 -27.26
CA ALA A 40 6.53 -18.76 -26.11
C ALA A 40 7.26 -19.07 -24.79
N THR A 41 8.13 -18.18 -24.35
CA THR A 41 8.39 -18.02 -22.92
C THR A 41 7.12 -17.45 -22.34
N LYS A 42 6.46 -18.23 -21.48
CA LYS A 42 5.34 -17.78 -20.64
C LYS A 42 5.78 -16.46 -20.00
N VAL A 43 5.28 -15.34 -20.51
CA VAL A 43 5.42 -14.05 -19.84
C VAL A 43 4.64 -14.26 -18.55
N GLU A 44 5.35 -14.52 -17.45
CA GLU A 44 4.79 -14.27 -16.13
C GLU A 44 4.54 -12.77 -16.11
N THR A 45 3.32 -12.38 -16.47
CA THR A 45 2.83 -11.06 -16.13
C THR A 45 2.99 -10.95 -14.62
N PRO A 46 3.75 -9.97 -14.10
CA PRO A 46 3.86 -9.80 -12.67
C PRO A 46 2.43 -9.65 -12.15
N LYS A 47 2.00 -10.60 -11.31
CA LYS A 47 0.66 -10.68 -10.72
C LYS A 47 0.26 -9.32 -10.16
N LYS A 48 -0.42 -8.51 -10.95
CA LYS A 48 -1.09 -7.26 -10.58
C LYS A 48 -2.47 -7.40 -11.21
N PRO A 49 -3.53 -7.58 -10.41
CA PRO A 49 -3.98 -6.45 -9.60
C PRO A 49 -4.58 -6.85 -8.25
N PHE A 50 -4.27 -6.07 -7.21
CA PHE A 50 -5.26 -5.79 -6.18
C PHE A 50 -5.50 -4.29 -6.18
N THR A 51 -5.97 -3.85 -7.34
CA THR A 51 -6.41 -2.49 -7.62
C THR A 51 -7.50 -2.01 -6.65
N PRO A 52 -8.45 -2.82 -6.12
CA PRO A 52 -9.46 -2.27 -5.22
C PRO A 52 -8.88 -1.61 -3.97
N HIS A 53 -7.79 -2.15 -3.42
CA HIS A 53 -7.17 -1.57 -2.23
C HIS A 53 -6.42 -0.27 -2.54
N GLU A 54 -5.65 -0.26 -3.63
CA GLU A 54 -4.92 0.92 -4.06
C GLU A 54 -5.89 2.07 -4.41
N GLU A 55 -6.94 1.79 -5.18
CA GLU A 55 -7.97 2.76 -5.56
C GLU A 55 -8.75 3.28 -4.34
N ARG A 56 -9.03 2.42 -3.37
CA ARG A 56 -9.66 2.88 -2.12
C ARG A 56 -8.71 3.70 -1.26
N ALA A 57 -7.41 3.38 -1.26
CA ALA A 57 -6.40 4.14 -0.55
C ALA A 57 -6.23 5.55 -1.16
N THR A 58 -6.22 5.67 -2.49
CA THR A 58 -6.17 6.98 -3.18
C THR A 58 -7.47 7.75 -2.98
N PHE A 59 -8.64 7.12 -3.03
CA PHE A 59 -9.93 7.73 -2.67
C PHE A 59 -9.89 8.36 -1.27
N ILE A 60 -9.43 7.62 -0.26
CA ILE A 60 -9.33 8.12 1.12
C ILE A 60 -8.31 9.26 1.20
N SER A 61 -7.13 9.10 0.60
CA SER A 61 -6.06 10.10 0.63
C SER A 61 -6.50 11.42 0.01
N HIS A 62 -7.14 11.38 -1.17
CA HIS A 62 -7.65 12.57 -1.85
C HIS A 62 -8.85 13.17 -1.12
N GLY A 63 -9.76 12.36 -0.57
CA GLY A 63 -10.88 12.83 0.23
C GLY A 63 -10.44 13.56 1.51
N ASN A 64 -9.45 13.01 2.22
CA ASN A 64 -8.89 13.64 3.42
C ASN A 64 -8.13 14.93 3.06
N THR A 65 -7.37 14.93 1.98
CA THR A 65 -6.68 16.14 1.48
C THR A 65 -7.68 17.23 1.09
N ALA A 66 -8.81 16.86 0.45
CA ALA A 66 -9.87 17.81 0.13
C ALA A 66 -10.47 18.46 1.38
N ARG A 67 -10.69 17.66 2.44
CA ARG A 67 -11.18 18.18 3.72
C ARG A 67 -10.17 19.13 4.37
N LEU A 68 -8.89 18.79 4.38
CA LEU A 68 -7.82 19.66 4.89
C LEU A 68 -7.74 20.98 4.11
N ALA A 69 -7.80 20.92 2.77
CA ALA A 69 -7.80 22.11 1.93
C ALA A 69 -8.97 23.05 2.26
N LYS A 70 -10.17 22.48 2.46
CA LYS A 70 -11.37 23.23 2.86
C LYS A 70 -11.23 23.85 4.25
N GLU A 71 -10.66 23.11 5.22
CA GLU A 71 -10.39 23.61 6.58
C GLU A 71 -9.40 24.79 6.58
N HIS A 72 -8.46 24.83 5.63
CA HIS A 72 -7.52 25.94 5.43
C HIS A 72 -8.07 27.05 4.51
N GLY A 73 -9.34 26.98 4.11
CA GLY A 73 -10.03 28.01 3.33
C GLY A 73 -9.84 27.93 1.80
N ASP A 74 -9.12 26.92 1.28
CA ASP A 74 -8.95 26.73 -0.17
C ASP A 74 -10.03 25.80 -0.75
N LEU A 75 -11.15 26.42 -1.16
CA LEU A 75 -12.27 25.71 -1.75
C LEU A 75 -11.96 25.14 -3.14
N LYS A 76 -11.05 25.76 -3.90
CA LYS A 76 -10.71 25.29 -5.26
C LYS A 76 -9.85 24.05 -5.19
N LEU A 77 -8.85 24.03 -4.32
CA LEU A 77 -8.04 22.83 -4.08
C LEU A 77 -8.90 21.70 -3.52
N ALA A 78 -9.81 22.00 -2.60
CA ALA A 78 -10.77 21.01 -2.09
C ALA A 78 -11.62 20.41 -3.21
N GLN A 79 -12.09 21.23 -4.16
CA GLN A 79 -12.85 20.75 -5.32
C GLN A 79 -12.01 19.84 -6.22
N ILE A 80 -10.75 20.21 -6.52
CA ILE A 80 -9.85 19.39 -7.35
C ILE A 80 -9.62 18.02 -6.70
N CYS A 81 -9.25 18.00 -5.42
CA CYS A 81 -9.04 16.74 -4.69
C CYS A 81 -10.33 15.91 -4.61
N GLY A 82 -11.49 16.56 -4.44
CA GLY A 82 -12.79 15.88 -4.43
C GLY A 82 -13.19 15.26 -5.77
N ILE A 83 -12.88 15.91 -6.89
CA ILE A 83 -13.11 15.36 -8.24
C ILE A 83 -12.25 14.10 -8.44
N ILE A 84 -10.96 14.17 -8.11
CA ILE A 84 -10.07 13.01 -8.20
C ILE A 84 -10.59 11.87 -7.32
N ALA A 85 -10.95 12.14 -6.07
CA ALA A 85 -11.52 11.12 -5.18
C ALA A 85 -12.79 10.47 -5.76
N SER A 86 -13.67 11.24 -6.41
CA SER A 86 -14.86 10.71 -7.08
C SER A 86 -14.50 9.69 -8.18
N ASP A 87 -13.44 9.96 -8.93
CA ASP A 87 -12.94 9.09 -9.99
C ASP A 87 -12.39 7.78 -9.39
N GLU A 88 -11.55 7.88 -8.36
CA GLU A 88 -11.01 6.70 -7.67
C GLU A 88 -12.11 5.84 -7.04
N LYS A 89 -13.20 6.45 -6.56
CA LYS A 89 -14.35 5.69 -6.06
C LYS A 89 -15.02 4.86 -7.15
N ARG A 90 -15.10 5.40 -8.38
CA ARG A 90 -15.65 4.66 -9.53
C ARG A 90 -14.71 3.53 -9.95
N HIS A 91 -13.39 3.76 -9.92
CA HIS A 91 -12.38 2.74 -10.18
C HIS A 91 -12.44 1.60 -9.15
N GLU A 92 -12.44 1.94 -7.85
CA GLU A 92 -12.61 0.97 -6.75
C GLU A 92 -13.85 0.10 -7.00
N THR A 93 -14.98 0.73 -7.34
CA THR A 93 -16.25 0.02 -7.57
C THR A 93 -16.14 -0.97 -8.73
N ALA A 94 -15.51 -0.55 -9.84
CA ALA A 94 -15.32 -1.41 -11.00
C ALA A 94 -14.46 -2.63 -10.66
N TYR A 95 -13.29 -2.43 -10.05
CA TYR A 95 -12.39 -3.52 -9.69
C TYR A 95 -12.96 -4.44 -8.60
N THR A 96 -13.70 -3.88 -7.65
CA THR A 96 -14.37 -4.66 -6.61
C THR A 96 -15.38 -5.63 -7.21
N LYS A 97 -16.13 -5.23 -8.25
CA LYS A 97 -17.06 -6.10 -8.98
C LYS A 97 -16.34 -7.20 -9.77
N ILE A 98 -15.18 -6.90 -10.34
CA ILE A 98 -14.37 -7.91 -11.04
C ILE A 98 -13.95 -9.01 -10.06
N VAL A 99 -13.41 -8.64 -8.90
CA VAL A 99 -12.98 -9.61 -7.89
C VAL A 99 -14.18 -10.35 -7.27
N GLU A 100 -15.32 -9.67 -7.09
CA GLU A 100 -16.57 -10.33 -6.67
C GLU A 100 -16.95 -11.44 -7.66
N LYS A 101 -16.86 -11.16 -8.97
CA LYS A 101 -17.15 -12.19 -9.98
C LYS A 101 -16.13 -13.34 -9.97
N LEU A 102 -14.87 -13.06 -9.65
CA LEU A 102 -13.85 -14.11 -9.48
C LEU A 102 -14.18 -15.02 -8.27
N PHE A 103 -14.66 -14.45 -7.16
CA PHE A 103 -15.11 -15.27 -6.03
C PHE A 103 -16.32 -16.15 -6.35
N GLU A 104 -17.19 -15.74 -7.27
CA GLU A 104 -18.31 -16.59 -7.73
C GLU A 104 -17.86 -17.76 -8.62
N ILE A 105 -16.82 -17.54 -9.44
CA ILE A 105 -16.36 -18.54 -10.43
C ILE A 105 -15.33 -19.49 -9.81
N ASP A 106 -14.39 -18.95 -9.05
CA ASP A 106 -13.25 -19.68 -8.49
C ASP A 106 -12.89 -19.14 -7.09
N PRO A 107 -13.68 -19.51 -6.06
CA PRO A 107 -13.48 -19.00 -4.71
C PRO A 107 -12.15 -19.44 -4.07
N ASP A 108 -11.62 -20.62 -4.43
CA ASP A 108 -10.43 -21.19 -3.80
C ASP A 108 -9.16 -20.47 -4.25
N ASP A 109 -8.91 -20.36 -5.55
CA ASP A 109 -7.72 -19.67 -6.04
C ASP A 109 -7.82 -18.16 -5.78
N THR A 110 -9.03 -17.58 -5.81
CA THR A 110 -9.22 -16.15 -5.51
C THR A 110 -8.87 -15.83 -4.05
N VAL A 111 -9.30 -16.64 -3.06
CA VAL A 111 -8.93 -16.40 -1.65
C VAL A 111 -7.44 -16.64 -1.40
N ILE A 112 -6.83 -17.62 -2.07
CA ILE A 112 -5.39 -17.88 -1.99
C ILE A 112 -4.60 -16.70 -2.56
N ALA A 113 -4.98 -16.19 -3.73
CA ALA A 113 -4.35 -15.03 -4.35
C ALA A 113 -4.46 -13.80 -3.45
N PHE A 114 -5.65 -13.56 -2.88
CA PHE A 114 -5.88 -12.46 -1.95
C PHE A 114 -4.96 -12.57 -0.72
N ALA A 115 -4.82 -13.76 -0.14
CA ALA A 115 -3.96 -13.97 1.02
C ALA A 115 -2.47 -13.80 0.67
N ASP A 116 -2.04 -14.31 -0.48
CA ASP A 116 -0.65 -14.19 -0.94
C ASP A 116 -0.25 -12.73 -1.18
N MET A 117 -1.18 -11.91 -1.68
CA MET A 117 -0.96 -10.46 -1.81
C MET A 117 -0.84 -9.79 -0.44
N MET A 118 -1.73 -10.12 0.49
CA MET A 118 -1.69 -9.55 1.84
C MET A 118 -0.44 -9.99 2.63
N LYS A 119 0.09 -11.20 2.40
CA LYS A 119 1.37 -11.66 2.97
C LYS A 119 2.56 -10.88 2.43
N LYS A 120 2.56 -10.55 1.14
CA LYS A 120 3.60 -9.71 0.52
C LYS A 120 3.54 -8.25 0.97
N LYS A 121 2.44 -7.86 1.63
CA LYS A 121 2.03 -6.49 1.92
C LYS A 121 1.77 -5.74 0.61
N ILE A 122 0.75 -4.88 0.62
CA ILE A 122 0.51 -4.00 -0.53
C ILE A 122 1.56 -2.90 -0.45
N SER A 123 2.65 -3.08 -1.19
CA SER A 123 3.69 -2.07 -1.31
C SER A 123 3.13 -0.90 -2.10
N MET A 124 3.17 0.30 -1.53
CA MET A 124 2.68 1.50 -2.20
C MET A 124 3.41 1.68 -3.53
N PRO A 125 2.74 2.07 -4.62
CA PRO A 125 3.39 2.18 -5.94
C PRO A 125 4.64 3.07 -5.92
N ALA A 126 4.62 4.15 -5.13
CA ALA A 126 5.73 5.09 -4.97
C ALA A 126 6.71 4.73 -3.83
N HIS A 127 6.76 3.48 -3.35
CA HIS A 127 7.66 3.08 -2.24
C HIS A 127 9.16 3.24 -2.55
N LEU A 128 9.53 3.37 -3.84
CA LEU A 128 10.90 3.64 -4.31
C LEU A 128 11.12 5.12 -4.65
N MET A 129 10.29 6.02 -4.12
CA MET A 129 10.41 7.46 -4.35
C MET A 129 11.76 7.98 -3.86
N TYR A 130 12.43 8.74 -4.72
CA TYR A 130 13.77 9.28 -4.50
C TYR A 130 13.89 10.65 -5.18
N ASP A 131 14.41 11.64 -4.48
CA ASP A 131 14.58 13.02 -4.98
C ASP A 131 16.02 13.33 -5.41
N GLY A 132 16.92 12.34 -5.42
CA GLY A 132 18.34 12.54 -5.73
C GLY A 132 19.23 12.70 -4.49
N ARG A 133 18.67 12.72 -3.27
CA ARG A 133 19.43 12.94 -2.04
C ARG A 133 18.92 12.18 -0.81
N ASP A 134 17.62 11.96 -0.68
CA ASP A 134 17.03 11.27 0.47
C ASP A 134 16.63 9.84 0.08
N ASP A 135 17.44 8.87 0.53
CA ASP A 135 17.21 7.44 0.30
C ASP A 135 15.94 6.90 0.98
N ASN A 136 15.40 7.61 1.98
CA ASN A 136 14.21 7.20 2.75
C ASN A 136 13.00 8.14 2.51
N LEU A 137 12.99 8.86 1.40
CA LEU A 137 11.99 9.89 1.10
C LEU A 137 10.54 9.39 1.20
N PHE A 138 10.26 8.16 0.76
CA PHE A 138 8.93 7.57 0.92
C PHE A 138 8.55 7.36 2.39
N GLU A 139 9.48 6.89 3.23
CA GLU A 139 9.22 6.71 4.66
C GLU A 139 8.93 8.07 5.32
N HIS A 140 9.76 9.09 5.06
CA HIS A 140 9.56 10.43 5.59
C HIS A 140 8.21 11.02 5.15
N PHE A 141 7.87 10.92 3.86
CA PHE A 141 6.57 11.33 3.33
C PHE A 141 5.41 10.60 4.02
N SER A 142 5.52 9.28 4.19
CA SER A 142 4.48 8.46 4.81
C SER A 142 4.23 8.84 6.27
N VAL A 143 5.29 9.23 7.01
CA VAL A 143 5.17 9.71 8.39
C VAL A 143 4.41 11.04 8.43
N VAL A 144 4.67 11.97 7.50
CA VAL A 144 3.93 13.23 7.41
C VAL A 144 2.46 12.97 7.06
N ALA A 145 2.18 12.12 6.08
CA ALA A 145 0.80 11.75 5.70
C ALA A 145 0.03 11.09 6.85
N GLN A 146 0.67 10.20 7.61
CA GLN A 146 0.11 9.58 8.81
C GLN A 146 -0.19 10.63 9.89
N ARG A 147 0.75 11.56 10.16
CA ARG A 147 0.58 12.61 11.18
C ARG A 147 -0.53 13.60 10.85
N LEU A 148 -0.69 13.94 9.57
CA LEU A 148 -1.77 14.82 9.08
C LEU A 148 -3.11 14.09 8.95
N GLY A 149 -3.15 12.77 9.13
CA GLY A 149 -4.35 11.95 8.96
C GLY A 149 -4.83 11.89 7.51
N VAL A 150 -3.93 12.06 6.54
CA VAL A 150 -4.26 11.94 5.11
C VAL A 150 -4.47 10.48 4.74
N TYR A 151 -3.52 9.62 5.13
CA TYR A 151 -3.62 8.17 5.00
C TYR A 151 -2.84 7.52 6.13
N THR A 152 -3.50 6.63 6.86
CA THR A 152 -2.96 6.01 8.06
C THR A 152 -2.94 4.50 8.00
N ALA A 153 -2.15 3.88 8.87
CA ALA A 153 -2.19 2.43 9.07
C ALA A 153 -3.58 1.93 9.56
N LYS A 154 -4.40 2.80 10.17
CA LYS A 154 -5.80 2.50 10.46
C LYS A 154 -6.62 2.43 9.18
N ASP A 155 -6.46 3.39 8.26
CA ASP A 155 -7.14 3.37 6.95
C ASP A 155 -6.79 2.10 6.17
N TYR A 156 -5.53 1.65 6.21
CA TYR A 156 -5.13 0.38 5.61
C TYR A 156 -5.94 -0.81 6.17
N ALA A 157 -6.08 -0.89 7.50
CA ALA A 157 -6.87 -1.95 8.14
C ALA A 157 -8.36 -1.85 7.81
N ASP A 158 -8.89 -0.63 7.73
CA ASP A 158 -10.30 -0.36 7.41
C ASP A 158 -10.62 -0.73 5.95
N ILE A 159 -9.71 -0.47 5.00
CA ILE A 159 -9.83 -0.94 3.61
C ILE A 159 -9.87 -2.47 3.57
N LEU A 160 -8.96 -3.14 4.30
CA LEU A 160 -8.91 -4.60 4.33
C LEU A 160 -10.23 -5.17 4.88
N GLU A 161 -10.72 -4.67 6.02
CA GLU A 161 -11.98 -5.10 6.62
C GLU A 161 -13.17 -4.86 5.69
N PHE A 162 -13.19 -3.71 4.98
CA PHE A 162 -14.20 -3.43 3.97
C PHE A 162 -14.20 -4.47 2.86
N LEU A 163 -13.05 -4.83 2.29
CA LEU A 163 -12.97 -5.78 1.18
C LEU A 163 -13.32 -7.20 1.62
N VAL A 164 -12.88 -7.62 2.80
CA VAL A 164 -13.26 -8.90 3.42
C VAL A 164 -14.78 -9.01 3.60
N THR A 165 -15.41 -7.95 4.09
CA THR A 165 -16.86 -7.88 4.27
C THR A 165 -17.59 -7.84 2.91
N ARG A 166 -17.09 -7.03 1.98
CA ARG A 166 -17.71 -6.80 0.66
C ARG A 166 -17.80 -8.07 -0.18
N TRP A 167 -16.79 -8.93 -0.09
CA TRP A 167 -16.75 -10.23 -0.77
C TRP A 167 -17.16 -11.40 0.11
N LYS A 168 -17.63 -11.15 1.34
CA LYS A 168 -18.10 -12.18 2.29
C LYS A 168 -17.08 -13.32 2.47
N VAL A 169 -15.80 -12.96 2.58
CA VAL A 169 -14.71 -13.95 2.61
C VAL A 169 -14.88 -14.94 3.77
N GLY A 170 -15.42 -14.50 4.91
CA GLY A 170 -15.70 -15.35 6.06
C GLY A 170 -16.75 -16.43 5.80
N ASP A 171 -17.67 -16.20 4.88
CA ASP A 171 -18.80 -17.10 4.58
C ASP A 171 -18.47 -18.10 3.47
N LEU A 172 -17.26 -18.06 2.91
CA LEU A 172 -16.83 -18.99 1.86
C LEU A 172 -16.73 -20.42 2.40
N ALA A 173 -17.42 -21.34 1.72
CA ALA A 173 -17.46 -22.76 2.00
C ALA A 173 -16.96 -23.58 0.79
N GLY A 174 -16.65 -24.86 1.00
CA GLY A 174 -16.17 -25.75 -0.08
C GLY A 174 -14.73 -25.46 -0.54
N LEU A 175 -13.96 -24.73 0.25
CA LEU A 175 -12.55 -24.40 -0.04
C LEU A 175 -11.62 -25.59 0.25
N SER A 176 -10.48 -25.61 -0.44
CA SER A 176 -9.37 -26.52 -0.13
C SER A 176 -8.76 -26.22 1.25
N GLU A 177 -7.89 -27.10 1.75
CA GLU A 177 -7.16 -26.84 3.01
C GLU A 177 -6.35 -25.52 2.93
N LYS A 178 -5.75 -25.25 1.77
CA LYS A 178 -5.00 -24.02 1.52
C LYS A 178 -5.91 -22.79 1.43
N GLY A 179 -7.09 -22.94 0.82
CA GLY A 179 -8.12 -21.91 0.78
C GLY A 179 -8.63 -21.55 2.18
N ASN A 180 -8.95 -22.55 3.01
CA ASN A 180 -9.38 -22.34 4.40
C ASN A 180 -8.31 -21.61 5.24
N LYS A 181 -7.04 -22.03 5.16
CA LYS A 181 -5.94 -21.31 5.84
C LYS A 181 -5.80 -19.87 5.35
N SER A 182 -6.04 -19.62 4.07
CA SER A 182 -5.96 -18.29 3.45
C SER A 182 -7.11 -17.39 3.89
N ARG A 183 -8.34 -17.92 3.93
CA ARG A 183 -9.53 -17.27 4.50
C ARG A 183 -9.29 -16.86 5.94
N ASP A 184 -8.87 -17.80 6.79
CA ASP A 184 -8.66 -17.55 8.21
C ASP A 184 -7.55 -16.51 8.44
N PHE A 185 -6.48 -16.55 7.62
CA PHE A 185 -5.43 -15.53 7.65
C PHE A 185 -5.97 -14.13 7.34
N ILE A 186 -6.73 -13.99 6.25
CA ILE A 186 -7.26 -12.70 5.81
C ILE A 186 -8.25 -12.14 6.84
N CYS A 187 -9.21 -12.96 7.31
CA CYS A 187 -10.24 -12.51 8.25
C CYS A 187 -9.65 -12.04 9.59
N ASN A 188 -8.50 -12.59 10.00
CA ASN A 188 -7.82 -12.20 11.24
C ASN A 188 -6.76 -11.10 11.06
N LEU A 189 -6.48 -10.68 9.82
CA LEU A 189 -5.39 -9.76 9.54
C LEU A 189 -5.72 -8.31 9.93
N ALA A 190 -6.94 -7.82 9.69
CA ALA A 190 -7.29 -6.43 10.02
C ALA A 190 -7.19 -6.13 11.53
N PRO A 191 -7.74 -6.97 12.44
CA PRO A 191 -7.55 -6.79 13.88
C PRO A 191 -6.08 -6.85 14.31
N ARG A 192 -5.26 -7.68 13.64
CA ARG A 192 -3.82 -7.78 13.92
C ARG A 192 -3.08 -6.49 13.54
N ILE A 193 -3.43 -5.87 12.40
CA ILE A 193 -2.83 -4.61 11.96
C ILE A 193 -3.20 -3.49 12.93
N ARG A 194 -4.47 -3.37 13.35
CA ARG A 194 -4.91 -2.37 14.33
C ARG A 194 -4.11 -2.45 15.64
N ARG A 195 -3.91 -3.65 16.19
CA ARG A 195 -3.09 -3.84 17.42
C ARG A 195 -1.62 -3.45 17.25
N LEU A 196 -1.06 -3.63 16.05
CA LEU A 196 0.32 -3.21 15.75
C LEU A 196 0.41 -1.68 15.63
N GLU A 197 -0.60 -1.08 15.03
CA GLU A 197 -0.74 0.36 14.83
C GLU A 197 -0.83 1.10 16.18
N GLU A 198 -1.70 0.66 17.09
CA GLU A 198 -1.85 1.25 18.43
C GLU A 198 -0.53 1.29 19.20
N ARG A 199 0.29 0.24 19.06
CA ARG A 199 1.63 0.16 19.68
C ARG A 199 2.64 1.09 19.01
N ALA A 200 2.52 1.32 17.71
CA ALA A 200 3.39 2.20 16.94
C ALA A 200 3.05 3.69 17.16
N HIS A 201 1.76 4.02 17.31
CA HIS A 201 1.29 5.39 17.55
C HIS A 201 1.83 5.99 18.86
N GLY A 202 2.06 5.16 19.88
CA GLY A 202 2.73 5.56 21.13
C GLY A 202 4.17 6.06 20.93
N ARG A 203 4.84 5.68 19.83
CA ARG A 203 6.22 6.07 19.48
C ARG A 203 6.28 7.25 18.50
N ALA A 204 5.26 7.39 17.63
CA ALA A 204 5.21 8.44 16.59
C ALA A 204 5.07 9.88 17.12
N LYS A 205 4.60 10.07 18.36
CA LYS A 205 4.49 11.40 19.00
C LYS A 205 5.84 12.13 19.21
N LYS A 206 6.97 11.48 18.93
CA LYS A 206 8.33 12.04 19.09
C LYS A 206 9.14 12.05 17.78
N ALA A 207 8.48 12.04 16.63
CA ALA A 207 9.19 12.07 15.34
C ALA A 207 9.93 13.42 15.15
N PRO A 208 11.21 13.41 14.74
CA PRO A 208 11.97 14.62 14.46
C PRO A 208 11.39 15.39 13.27
N THR A 209 11.74 16.67 13.16
CA THR A 209 11.54 17.45 11.94
C THR A 209 12.55 17.00 10.87
N ILE A 210 12.13 17.00 9.61
CA ILE A 210 12.92 16.48 8.49
C ILE A 210 12.74 17.44 7.30
N PRO A 211 13.81 17.90 6.65
CA PRO A 211 13.72 18.82 5.52
C PRO A 211 13.27 18.10 4.24
N PHE A 212 12.38 18.74 3.46
CA PHE A 212 11.89 18.19 2.19
C PHE A 212 12.29 19.08 1.00
N SER A 213 12.83 18.47 -0.08
CA SER A 213 13.28 19.19 -1.29
C SER A 213 12.12 19.89 -1.98
N TRP A 214 10.94 19.25 -1.94
CA TRP A 214 9.71 19.74 -2.56
C TRP A 214 9.25 21.09 -2.02
N ILE A 215 9.71 21.48 -0.82
CA ILE A 215 9.39 22.74 -0.17
C ILE A 215 10.65 23.57 0.13
N PHE A 216 11.68 23.46 -0.72
CA PHE A 216 12.91 24.25 -0.62
C PHE A 216 13.66 24.01 0.70
N ASP A 217 13.76 22.75 1.12
CA ASP A 217 14.51 22.31 2.31
C ASP A 217 13.98 22.85 3.64
N ARG A 218 12.73 23.30 3.63
CA ARG A 218 11.99 23.63 4.84
C ARG A 218 11.59 22.34 5.59
N GLU A 219 11.45 22.50 6.91
CA GLU A 219 11.07 21.47 7.89
C GLU A 219 9.64 21.66 8.41
#